data_AF-A0A2U1B123-F1
#
_entry.id   AF-A0A2U1B123-F1
#
_cell.length_a   1.000
_cell.length_b   1.000
_cell.length_c   1.000
_cell.angle_alpha   90.00
_cell.angle_beta   90.00
_cell.angle_gamma   90.00
#
_symmetry.space_group_name_H-M   'P 1'
#
loop_
_entity.id
_entity.type
_entity.pdbx_description
1 polymer ?
#
loop_
_entity_poly.entity_id
_entity_poly.type
_entity_poly.pdbx_seq_one_letter_code
_entity_poly.pdbx_strand_id
1 'polypeptide(L)'
;MKRKLQITGRGKLSVTPDIMLLSFSAVAQEWEYDKTIDSLNAKVEDLRVLIEAEGIERTRLKTKDFGVRKETQWNRKTEKSDFLGYSATHRLELELPLDKALINKLLSQIARQLDNLDFSISFGVKDASGHQQQLILQAIAKAKENAALIAKATEVELREILDIDYSYRELTIRSQQHDYAFYDSEVLMEASAPAPDFEPDDIDVAETVTITWRIG
;
A
#
# COMPACT_ATOMS: atom_id res chain seq x y z
N MET A 1 6.72 11.35 47.29
CA MET A 1 6.39 10.60 46.05
C MET A 1 6.73 11.48 44.85
N LYS A 2 7.35 10.95 43.80
CA LYS A 2 7.58 11.73 42.56
C LYS A 2 6.25 11.82 41.80
N ARG A 3 5.57 12.97 41.86
CA ARG A 3 4.35 13.22 41.07
C ARG A 3 4.76 13.43 39.61
N LYS A 4 3.99 12.86 38.69
CA LYS A 4 4.24 12.94 37.24
C LYS A 4 2.97 13.25 36.48
N LEU A 5 3.11 13.95 35.36
CA LEU A 5 2.07 14.15 34.37
C LEU A 5 2.51 13.49 33.07
N GLN A 6 1.71 12.59 32.52
CA GLN A 6 2.01 11.87 31.29
C GLN A 6 0.93 12.22 30.26
N ILE A 7 1.34 12.80 29.13
CA ILE A 7 0.44 13.23 28.07
C ILE A 7 0.89 12.65 26.75
N THR A 8 -0.06 12.10 26.01
CA THR A 8 0.12 11.72 24.62
C THR A 8 -0.37 12.86 23.73
N GLY A 9 0.54 13.42 22.94
CA GLY A 9 0.21 14.34 21.86
C GLY A 9 0.01 13.60 20.55
N ARG A 10 -0.87 14.12 19.69
CA ARG A 10 -1.19 13.56 18.38
C ARG A 10 -0.98 14.61 17.31
N GLY A 11 -0.09 14.34 16.37
CA GLY A 11 0.06 15.10 15.12
C GLY A 11 -0.89 14.55 14.07
N LYS A 12 -1.41 15.40 13.18
CA LYS A 12 -2.33 15.01 12.11
C LYS A 12 -2.04 15.80 10.85
N LEU A 13 -1.97 15.12 9.72
CA LEU A 13 -1.90 15.75 8.41
C LEU A 13 -2.95 15.10 7.50
N SER A 14 -3.49 15.91 6.60
CA SER A 14 -4.22 15.43 5.43
C SER A 14 -3.29 15.67 4.24
N VAL A 15 -2.96 14.61 3.50
CA VAL A 15 -1.90 14.62 2.50
C VAL A 15 -2.43 14.23 1.14
N THR A 16 -2.32 15.13 0.18
CA THR A 16 -2.69 14.86 -1.21
C THR A 16 -1.72 13.86 -1.84
N PRO A 17 -2.23 12.74 -2.41
CA PRO A 17 -1.38 11.77 -3.12
C PRO A 17 -0.69 12.37 -4.34
N ASP A 18 0.52 11.91 -4.65
CA ASP A 18 1.30 12.33 -5.82
C ASP A 18 1.60 11.18 -6.81
N ILE A 19 1.28 9.94 -6.42
CA ILE A 19 1.47 8.74 -7.22
C ILE A 19 0.25 7.81 -7.16
N MET A 20 0.13 7.01 -8.22
CA MET A 20 -0.75 5.85 -8.29
C MET A 20 0.10 4.57 -8.26
N LEU A 21 -0.38 3.57 -7.55
CA LEU A 21 0.21 2.25 -7.40
C LEU A 21 -0.73 1.23 -8.05
N LEU A 22 -0.26 0.59 -9.11
CA LEU A 22 -0.93 -0.56 -9.72
C LEU A 22 -0.31 -1.84 -9.18
N SER A 23 -1.12 -2.66 -8.52
CA SER A 23 -0.71 -3.96 -8.00
C SER A 23 -1.28 -5.06 -8.88
N PHE A 24 -0.43 -5.97 -9.35
CA PHE A 24 -0.81 -7.09 -10.21
C PHE A 24 -0.55 -8.41 -9.49
N SER A 25 -1.40 -9.40 -9.75
CA SER A 25 -1.19 -10.77 -9.26
C SER A 25 -1.18 -11.75 -10.43
N ALA A 26 0.03 -12.07 -10.91
CA ALA A 26 0.18 -13.12 -11.91
C ALA A 26 0.18 -14.50 -11.23
N VAL A 27 -0.65 -15.42 -11.73
CA VAL A 27 -0.75 -16.78 -11.22
C VAL A 27 -0.65 -17.78 -12.36
N ALA A 28 0.13 -18.83 -12.15
CA ALA A 28 0.19 -20.00 -13.03
C ALA A 28 0.03 -21.27 -12.21
N GLN A 29 -0.56 -22.29 -12.82
CA GLN A 29 -0.72 -23.61 -12.22
C GLN A 29 -0.46 -24.68 -13.27
N GLU A 30 0.51 -25.53 -13.03
CA GLU A 30 0.87 -26.65 -13.90
C GLU A 30 1.18 -27.90 -13.08
N TRP A 31 1.16 -29.07 -13.72
CA TRP A 31 1.51 -30.32 -13.04
C TRP A 31 3.00 -30.37 -12.62
N GLU A 32 3.87 -29.81 -13.47
CA GLU A 32 5.33 -29.81 -13.29
C GLU A 32 5.81 -28.44 -12.77
N TYR A 33 6.79 -28.46 -11.87
CA TYR A 33 7.34 -27.25 -11.27
C TYR A 33 7.92 -26.29 -12.33
N ASP A 34 8.81 -26.79 -13.19
CA ASP A 34 9.49 -25.96 -14.20
C ASP A 34 8.49 -25.31 -15.16
N LYS A 35 7.49 -26.07 -15.64
CA LYS A 35 6.40 -25.55 -16.46
C LYS A 35 5.59 -24.47 -15.75
N THR A 36 5.35 -24.63 -14.44
CA THR A 36 4.63 -23.62 -13.65
C THR A 36 5.41 -22.30 -13.62
N ILE A 37 6.72 -22.36 -13.44
CA ILE A 37 7.60 -21.18 -13.46
C ILE A 37 7.66 -20.54 -14.85
N ASP A 38 7.80 -21.34 -15.90
CA ASP A 38 7.85 -20.83 -17.27
C ASP A 38 6.54 -20.15 -17.66
N SER A 39 5.39 -20.78 -17.37
CA SER A 39 4.06 -20.19 -17.59
C SER A 39 3.87 -18.89 -16.80
N LEU A 40 4.35 -18.83 -15.56
CA LEU A 40 4.30 -17.60 -14.75
C LEU A 40 5.18 -16.50 -15.36
N ASN A 41 6.43 -16.83 -15.71
CA ASN A 41 7.38 -15.88 -16.28
C ASN A 41 6.89 -15.30 -17.61
N ALA A 42 6.24 -16.11 -18.45
CA ALA A 42 5.63 -15.65 -19.70
C ALA A 42 4.57 -14.55 -19.43
N LYS A 43 3.65 -14.77 -18.48
CA LYS A 43 2.64 -13.78 -18.10
C LYS A 43 3.26 -12.48 -17.58
N VAL A 44 4.32 -12.57 -16.79
CA VAL A 44 5.03 -11.40 -16.27
C VAL A 44 5.77 -10.66 -17.38
N GLU A 45 6.29 -11.39 -18.37
CA GLU A 45 6.95 -10.79 -19.52
C GLU A 45 5.95 -10.07 -20.44
N ASP A 46 4.77 -10.64 -20.69
CA ASP A 46 3.70 -9.97 -21.44
C ASP A 46 3.33 -8.62 -20.81
N LEU A 47 3.20 -8.59 -19.47
CA LEU A 47 2.95 -7.35 -18.72
C LEU A 47 4.10 -6.35 -18.87
N ARG A 48 5.37 -6.80 -18.85
CA ARG A 48 6.52 -5.91 -19.04
C ARG A 48 6.57 -5.32 -20.44
N VAL A 49 6.33 -6.13 -21.47
CA VAL A 49 6.30 -5.67 -22.87
C VAL A 49 5.21 -4.62 -23.06
N LEU A 50 4.03 -4.82 -22.47
CA LEU A 50 2.92 -3.87 -22.53
C LEU A 50 3.27 -2.54 -21.85
N ILE A 51 3.86 -2.60 -20.66
CA ILE A 51 4.32 -1.40 -19.93
C ILE A 51 5.41 -0.64 -20.71
N GLU A 52 6.36 -1.36 -21.32
CA GLU A 52 7.42 -0.76 -22.14
C GLU A 52 6.88 -0.08 -23.41
N ALA A 53 5.84 -0.65 -24.04
CA ALA A 53 5.18 -0.05 -25.19
C ALA A 53 4.54 1.32 -24.87
N GLU A 54 4.21 1.56 -23.60
CA GLU A 54 3.71 2.83 -23.09
C GLU A 54 4.82 3.79 -22.63
N GLY A 55 6.09 3.47 -22.91
CA GLY A 55 7.25 4.30 -22.60
C GLY A 55 7.67 4.25 -21.13
N ILE A 56 7.20 3.25 -20.38
CA ILE A 56 7.56 3.04 -18.98
C ILE A 56 8.65 1.96 -18.92
N GLU A 57 9.77 2.25 -18.27
CA GLU A 57 10.87 1.28 -18.15
C GLU A 57 10.42 -0.01 -17.45
N ARG A 58 10.75 -1.18 -18.01
CA ARG A 58 10.43 -2.49 -17.39
C ARG A 58 10.89 -2.62 -15.94
N THR A 59 11.98 -1.94 -15.59
CA THR A 59 12.59 -1.99 -14.25
C THR A 59 11.69 -1.33 -13.20
N ARG A 60 10.70 -0.52 -13.61
CA ARG A 60 9.72 0.10 -12.71
C ARG A 60 8.64 -0.88 -12.23
N LEU A 61 8.41 -1.98 -12.95
CA LEU A 61 7.55 -3.07 -12.47
C LEU A 61 8.32 -3.89 -11.42
N LYS A 62 8.07 -3.61 -10.15
CA LYS A 62 8.79 -4.23 -9.03
C LYS A 62 8.09 -5.48 -8.56
N THR A 63 8.86 -6.51 -8.23
CA THR A 63 8.36 -7.67 -7.47
C THR A 63 8.20 -7.30 -6.00
N LYS A 64 7.01 -7.55 -5.46
CA LYS A 64 6.71 -7.37 -4.03
C LYS A 64 6.65 -8.70 -3.30
N ASP A 65 6.21 -9.74 -3.98
CA ASP A 65 6.16 -11.09 -3.43
C ASP A 65 6.25 -12.12 -4.55
N PHE A 66 6.85 -13.27 -4.24
CA PHE A 66 6.94 -14.42 -5.14
C PHE A 66 6.87 -15.70 -4.32
N GLY A 67 6.01 -16.62 -4.73
CA GLY A 67 5.81 -17.87 -4.03
C GLY A 67 5.43 -19.00 -4.97
N VAL A 68 5.87 -20.20 -4.61
CA VAL A 68 5.46 -21.44 -5.28
C VAL A 68 5.04 -22.42 -4.22
N ARG A 69 3.90 -23.08 -4.43
CA ARG A 69 3.36 -24.07 -3.50
C ARG A 69 2.88 -25.29 -4.25
N LYS A 70 2.95 -26.45 -3.59
CA LYS A 70 2.31 -27.68 -4.06
C LYS A 70 0.83 -27.56 -3.79
N GLU A 71 0.03 -27.78 -4.83
CA GLU A 71 -1.41 -27.88 -4.69
C GLU A 71 -1.79 -29.32 -4.41
N THR A 72 -2.61 -29.52 -3.39
CA THR A 72 -3.11 -30.84 -3.01
C THR A 72 -4.57 -30.75 -2.62
N GLN A 73 -5.35 -31.77 -2.93
CA GLN A 73 -6.73 -31.88 -2.50
C GLN A 73 -6.90 -33.08 -1.57
N TRP A 74 -7.48 -32.85 -0.40
CA TRP A 74 -7.79 -33.93 0.53
C TRP A 74 -8.92 -34.80 -0.03
N ASN A 75 -8.61 -36.07 -0.24
CA ASN A 75 -9.57 -37.07 -0.69
C ASN A 75 -10.15 -37.81 0.52
N ARG A 76 -11.43 -37.53 0.81
CA ARG A 76 -12.14 -38.12 1.95
C ARG A 76 -12.34 -39.63 1.84
N LYS A 77 -12.29 -40.21 0.64
CA LYS A 77 -12.49 -41.66 0.45
C LYS A 77 -11.21 -42.45 0.70
N THR A 78 -10.07 -41.89 0.35
CA THR A 78 -8.76 -42.54 0.50
C THR A 78 -8.01 -42.08 1.75
N GLU A 79 -8.54 -41.06 2.45
CA GLU A 79 -7.90 -40.38 3.59
C GLU A 79 -6.47 -39.93 3.28
N LYS A 80 -6.26 -39.44 2.05
CA LYS A 80 -4.96 -38.98 1.55
C LYS A 80 -5.11 -37.67 0.79
N SER A 81 -4.03 -36.90 0.73
CA SER A 81 -3.92 -35.73 -0.14
C SER A 81 -3.47 -36.15 -1.52
N ASP A 82 -4.33 -35.94 -2.53
CA ASP A 82 -3.98 -36.14 -3.93
C ASP A 82 -3.23 -34.90 -4.44
N PHE A 83 -2.08 -35.12 -5.08
CA PHE A 83 -1.28 -34.05 -5.67
C PHE A 83 -1.96 -33.51 -6.93
N LEU A 84 -2.10 -32.18 -7.01
CA LEU A 84 -2.79 -31.48 -8.10
C LEU A 84 -1.84 -30.62 -8.97
N GLY A 85 -0.53 -30.68 -8.71
CA GLY A 85 0.46 -29.85 -9.38
C GLY A 85 1.06 -28.78 -8.46
N TYR A 86 1.63 -27.76 -9.09
CA TYR A 86 2.21 -26.60 -8.44
C TYR A 86 1.42 -25.36 -8.83
N SER A 87 1.28 -24.42 -7.90
CA SER A 87 0.79 -23.07 -8.17
C SER A 87 1.88 -22.08 -7.82
N ALA A 88 2.18 -21.18 -8.75
CA ALA A 88 3.12 -20.08 -8.54
C ALA A 88 2.37 -18.75 -8.62
N THR A 89 2.71 -17.84 -7.73
CA THR A 89 2.16 -16.49 -7.65
C THR A 89 3.29 -15.48 -7.67
N HIS A 90 3.11 -14.42 -8.46
CA HIS A 90 4.01 -13.28 -8.53
C HIS A 90 3.21 -12.00 -8.30
N ARG A 91 3.44 -11.33 -7.16
CA ARG A 91 2.86 -10.02 -6.89
C ARG A 91 3.80 -8.94 -7.35
N LEU A 92 3.30 -8.09 -8.24
CA LEU A 92 4.04 -7.01 -8.86
C LEU A 92 3.40 -5.68 -8.52
N GLU A 93 4.19 -4.62 -8.39
CA GLU A 93 3.71 -3.25 -8.18
C GLU A 93 4.40 -2.31 -9.17
N LEU A 94 3.61 -1.45 -9.80
CA LEU A 94 4.08 -0.38 -10.66
C LEU A 94 3.67 0.97 -10.08
N GLU A 95 4.66 1.84 -9.87
CA GLU A 95 4.44 3.20 -9.37
C GLU A 95 4.45 4.20 -10.53
N LEU A 96 3.36 4.96 -10.66
CA LEU A 96 3.13 5.93 -11.74
C LEU A 96 2.83 7.32 -11.18
N PRO A 97 3.28 8.40 -11.85
CA PRO A 97 2.76 9.73 -11.55
C PRO A 97 1.25 9.79 -11.84
N LEU A 98 0.54 10.74 -11.23
CA LEU A 98 -0.89 11.00 -11.49
C LEU A 98 -1.14 11.66 -12.85
N ASP A 99 -0.63 11.06 -13.93
CA ASP A 99 -0.92 11.42 -15.31
C ASP A 99 -2.10 10.59 -15.81
N LYS A 100 -3.30 11.19 -15.80
CA LYS A 100 -4.54 10.53 -16.22
C LYS A 100 -4.46 9.97 -17.64
N ALA A 101 -3.77 10.65 -18.57
CA ALA A 101 -3.68 10.21 -19.95
C ALA A 101 -2.83 8.95 -20.08
N LEU A 102 -1.65 8.94 -19.45
CA LEU A 102 -0.77 7.77 -19.41
C LEU A 102 -1.46 6.58 -18.73
N ILE A 103 -2.07 6.82 -17.58
CA ILE A 103 -2.74 5.79 -16.79
C ILE A 103 -3.88 5.15 -17.57
N ASN A 104 -4.78 5.96 -18.13
CA ASN A 104 -5.93 5.45 -18.87
C ASN A 104 -5.50 4.69 -20.12
N LYS A 105 -4.44 5.15 -20.80
CA LYS A 105 -3.87 4.44 -21.93
C LYS A 105 -3.33 3.06 -21.52
N LEU A 106 -2.53 3.00 -20.45
CA LEU A 106 -1.99 1.75 -19.92
C LEU A 106 -3.11 0.77 -19.50
N LEU A 107 -4.08 1.23 -18.69
CA LEU A 107 -5.20 0.40 -18.25
C LEU A 107 -6.01 -0.15 -19.44
N SER A 108 -6.23 0.67 -20.47
CA SER A 108 -6.93 0.23 -21.68
C SER A 108 -6.18 -0.85 -22.45
N GLN A 109 -4.84 -0.79 -22.49
CA GLN A 109 -4.02 -1.82 -23.14
C GLN A 109 -4.04 -3.11 -22.34
N ILE A 110 -3.88 -3.03 -21.02
CA ILE A 110 -3.94 -4.19 -20.12
C ILE A 110 -5.27 -4.91 -20.29
N ALA A 111 -6.38 -4.17 -20.24
CA ALA A 111 -7.72 -4.72 -20.38
C ALA A 111 -7.99 -5.38 -21.73
N ARG A 112 -7.29 -4.98 -22.80
CA ARG A 112 -7.46 -5.53 -24.16
C ARG A 112 -6.55 -6.71 -24.46
N GLN A 113 -5.38 -6.78 -23.83
CA GLN A 113 -4.33 -7.73 -24.20
C GLN A 113 -4.10 -8.83 -23.16
N LEU A 114 -4.43 -8.57 -21.89
CA LEU A 114 -4.14 -9.46 -20.77
C LEU A 114 -5.45 -9.96 -20.15
N ASP A 115 -6.06 -10.93 -20.81
CA ASP A 115 -7.23 -11.64 -20.29
C ASP A 115 -6.89 -12.28 -18.93
N ASN A 116 -7.77 -12.12 -17.94
CA ASN A 116 -7.65 -12.69 -16.60
C ASN A 116 -6.43 -12.22 -15.78
N LEU A 117 -5.88 -11.02 -16.03
CA LEU A 117 -4.93 -10.40 -15.11
C LEU A 117 -5.67 -9.51 -14.10
N ASP A 118 -5.77 -9.99 -12.87
CA ASP A 118 -6.30 -9.19 -11.77
C ASP A 118 -5.31 -8.10 -11.36
N PHE A 119 -5.83 -6.89 -11.18
CA PHE A 119 -5.07 -5.79 -10.58
C PHE A 119 -5.91 -4.94 -9.62
N SER A 120 -5.22 -4.24 -8.73
CA SER A 120 -5.82 -3.27 -7.82
C SER A 120 -5.10 -1.93 -7.91
N ILE A 121 -5.85 -0.87 -7.64
CA ILE A 121 -5.35 0.50 -7.68
C ILE A 121 -5.34 1.06 -6.25
N SER A 122 -4.25 1.75 -5.91
CA SER A 122 -4.17 2.59 -4.72
C SER A 122 -3.40 3.86 -5.04
N PHE A 123 -3.57 4.88 -4.21
CA PHE A 123 -2.86 6.15 -4.33
C PHE A 123 -1.92 6.31 -3.15
N GLY A 124 -0.85 7.07 -3.31
CA GLY A 124 0.08 7.30 -2.22
C GLY A 124 0.96 8.50 -2.42
N VAL A 125 1.91 8.65 -1.51
CA VAL A 125 2.94 9.68 -1.55
C VAL A 125 4.29 9.00 -1.76
N LYS A 126 5.04 9.42 -2.77
CA LYS A 126 6.35 8.85 -3.09
C LYS A 126 7.38 9.06 -1.99
N ASP A 127 7.40 10.24 -1.38
CA ASP A 127 8.31 10.58 -0.28
C ASP A 127 7.54 11.06 0.97
N ALA A 128 7.43 10.15 1.94
CA ALA A 128 6.74 10.42 3.20
C ALA A 128 7.64 11.08 4.27
N SER A 129 8.94 11.24 4.03
CA SER A 129 9.90 11.68 5.06
C SER A 129 9.59 13.07 5.62
N GLY A 130 9.27 14.03 4.74
CA GLY A 130 8.89 15.38 5.14
C GLY A 130 7.59 15.41 5.96
N HIS A 131 6.62 14.59 5.58
CA HIS A 131 5.33 14.45 6.28
C HIS A 131 5.53 13.83 7.67
N GLN A 132 6.39 12.83 7.78
CA GLN A 132 6.73 12.22 9.06
C GLN A 132 7.35 13.22 10.03
N GLN A 133 8.30 14.04 9.59
CA GLN A 133 8.90 15.08 10.43
C GLN A 133 7.85 16.08 10.93
N GLN A 134 6.96 16.52 10.05
CA GLN A 134 5.86 17.43 10.40
C GLN A 134 4.92 16.83 11.44
N LEU A 135 4.53 15.57 11.28
CA LEU A 135 3.67 14.85 12.23
C LEU A 135 4.28 14.77 13.62
N ILE A 136 5.57 14.44 13.73
CA ILE A 136 6.28 14.36 15.01
C ILE A 136 6.32 15.74 15.69
N LEU A 137 6.65 16.79 14.94
CA LEU A 137 6.69 18.16 15.47
C LEU A 137 5.32 18.59 16.01
N GLN A 138 4.24 18.31 15.28
CA GLN A 138 2.89 18.59 15.73
C GLN A 138 2.50 17.77 16.97
N ALA A 139 2.85 16.47 17.01
CA ALA A 139 2.56 15.61 18.16
C ALA A 139 3.24 16.15 19.44
N ILE A 140 4.52 16.53 19.35
CA ILE A 140 5.26 17.12 20.47
C ILE A 140 4.66 18.46 20.88
N ALA A 141 4.32 19.34 19.93
CA ALA A 141 3.68 20.61 20.21
C ALA A 141 2.35 20.41 20.96
N LYS A 142 1.53 19.45 20.51
CA LYS A 142 0.24 19.17 21.14
C LYS A 142 0.38 18.56 22.52
N ALA A 143 1.37 17.67 22.73
CA ALA A 143 1.67 17.12 24.04
C ALA A 143 2.03 18.23 25.04
N LYS A 144 2.88 19.18 24.62
CA LYS A 144 3.30 20.33 25.44
C LYS A 144 2.13 21.27 25.76
N GLU A 145 1.30 21.61 24.77
CA GLU A 145 0.12 22.46 24.95
C GLU A 145 -0.85 21.84 25.97
N ASN A 146 -1.17 20.55 25.80
CA ASN A 146 -2.07 19.82 26.69
C ASN A 146 -1.50 19.70 28.11
N ALA A 147 -0.19 19.43 28.25
CA ALA A 147 0.47 19.36 29.55
C ALA A 147 0.40 20.70 30.29
N ALA A 148 0.65 21.82 29.59
CA ALA A 148 0.54 23.16 30.16
C ALA A 148 -0.89 23.50 30.58
N LEU A 149 -1.88 23.15 29.74
CA LEU A 149 -3.30 23.35 30.04
C LEU A 149 -3.72 22.59 31.30
N ILE A 150 -3.37 21.31 31.40
CA ILE A 150 -3.72 20.46 32.55
C ILE A 150 -3.01 20.94 33.82
N ALA A 151 -1.73 21.28 33.73
CA ALA A 151 -0.97 21.81 34.86
C ALA A 151 -1.63 23.09 35.41
N LYS A 152 -2.01 24.02 34.52
CA LYS A 152 -2.73 25.25 34.88
C LYS A 152 -4.09 24.97 35.52
N ALA A 153 -4.88 24.06 34.94
CA ALA A 153 -6.21 23.73 35.43
C ALA A 153 -6.21 22.96 36.77
N THR A 154 -5.09 22.35 37.13
CA THR A 154 -4.93 21.57 38.37
C THR A 154 -4.02 22.26 39.39
N GLU A 155 -3.59 23.50 39.12
CA GLU A 155 -2.75 24.31 39.99
C GLU A 155 -1.43 23.62 40.40
N VAL A 156 -0.86 22.81 39.50
CA VAL A 156 0.46 22.17 39.67
C VAL A 156 1.50 22.82 38.77
N GLU A 157 2.75 22.80 39.20
CA GLU A 157 3.87 23.33 38.43
C GLU A 157 4.39 22.25 37.47
N LEU A 158 4.40 22.52 36.16
CA LEU A 158 5.03 21.66 35.16
C LEU A 158 6.54 21.88 35.15
N ARG A 159 7.35 20.83 35.38
CA ARG A 159 8.81 20.91 35.47
C ARG A 159 9.49 20.19 34.30
N GLU A 160 10.62 19.52 34.54
CA GLU A 160 11.40 18.88 33.47
C GLU A 160 10.69 17.66 32.88
N ILE A 161 11.06 17.32 31.64
CA ILE A 161 10.70 16.07 31.00
C ILE A 161 11.50 14.93 31.66
N LEU A 162 10.80 13.89 32.07
CA LEU A 162 11.36 12.66 32.63
C LEU A 162 11.57 11.58 31.58
N ASP A 163 10.70 11.54 30.57
CA ASP A 163 10.67 10.49 29.56
C ASP A 163 9.96 10.96 28.29
N ILE A 164 10.43 10.49 27.14
CA ILE A 164 9.79 10.67 25.82
C ILE A 164 9.69 9.30 25.19
N ASP A 165 8.47 8.80 25.07
CA ASP A 165 8.16 7.56 24.38
C ASP A 165 7.69 7.88 22.96
N TYR A 166 8.57 7.56 22.01
CA TYR A 166 8.32 7.61 20.58
C TYR A 166 8.88 6.35 19.92
N SER A 167 8.00 5.57 19.31
CA SER A 167 8.37 4.39 18.54
C SER A 167 8.40 4.75 17.05
N TYR A 168 9.59 5.00 16.51
CA TYR A 168 9.75 5.23 15.08
C TYR A 168 9.24 4.04 14.27
N ARG A 169 8.43 4.34 13.26
CA ARG A 169 8.01 3.41 12.20
C ARG A 169 8.17 4.14 10.88
N GLU A 170 8.62 3.44 9.86
CA GLU A 170 8.64 4.03 8.52
C GLU A 170 7.21 4.38 8.10
N LEU A 171 6.98 5.65 7.79
CA LEU A 171 5.66 6.13 7.39
C LEU A 171 5.41 5.74 5.93
N THR A 172 4.40 4.92 5.70
CA THR A 172 3.88 4.65 4.36
C THR A 172 2.51 5.31 4.23
N ILE A 173 2.38 6.27 3.31
CA ILE A 173 1.13 6.98 3.04
C ILE A 173 0.50 6.37 1.79
N ARG A 174 -0.53 5.55 2.00
CA ARG A 174 -1.26 4.86 0.92
C ARG A 174 -2.75 4.85 1.23
N SER A 175 -3.59 5.02 0.20
CA SER A 175 -5.03 4.85 0.30
C SER A 175 -5.37 3.37 0.50
N GLN A 176 -6.61 3.09 0.90
CA GLN A 176 -7.11 1.71 0.85
C GLN A 176 -7.07 1.19 -0.59
N GLN A 177 -6.70 -0.08 -0.76
CA GLN A 177 -6.73 -0.74 -2.05
C GLN A 177 -8.19 -0.92 -2.47
N HIS A 178 -8.51 -0.49 -3.68
CA HIS A 178 -9.77 -0.81 -4.31
C HIS A 178 -9.52 -1.94 -5.30
N ASP A 179 -10.15 -3.10 -5.07
CA ASP A 179 -10.09 -4.23 -5.98
C ASP A 179 -10.96 -3.92 -7.20
N TYR A 180 -10.32 -3.76 -8.37
CA TYR A 180 -11.01 -3.64 -9.64
C TYR A 180 -11.02 -5.01 -10.31
N ALA A 181 -12.02 -5.83 -9.98
CA ALA A 181 -12.26 -7.05 -10.71
C ALA A 181 -12.82 -6.70 -12.10
N PHE A 182 -12.15 -7.14 -13.17
CA PHE A 182 -12.66 -7.04 -14.53
C PHE A 182 -13.79 -8.05 -14.69
N TYR A 183 -14.99 -7.68 -14.25
CA TYR A 183 -16.19 -8.38 -14.64
C TYR A 183 -16.65 -7.82 -15.99
N ASP A 184 -16.54 -8.68 -17.00
CA ASP A 184 -17.11 -8.59 -18.34
C ASP A 184 -16.23 -7.90 -19.42
N SER A 185 -15.48 -8.75 -20.13
CA SER A 185 -14.66 -8.40 -21.30
C SER A 185 -15.47 -7.81 -22.47
N GLU A 186 -16.80 -7.96 -22.49
CA GLU A 186 -17.65 -7.43 -23.57
C GLU A 186 -17.83 -5.89 -23.50
N VAL A 187 -17.63 -5.25 -22.34
CA VAL A 187 -17.88 -3.80 -22.15
C VAL A 187 -16.72 -2.92 -22.67
N LEU A 188 -15.54 -3.50 -22.91
CA LEU A 188 -14.32 -2.75 -23.28
C LEU A 188 -13.98 -2.77 -24.78
N MET A 189 -14.74 -3.50 -25.61
CA MET A 189 -14.52 -3.58 -27.06
C MET A 189 -15.05 -2.36 -27.85
N GLU A 190 -15.76 -1.43 -27.21
CA GLU A 190 -16.08 -0.14 -27.85
C GLU A 190 -14.90 0.84 -27.72
N ALA A 191 -14.58 1.52 -28.82
CA ALA A 191 -13.55 2.55 -28.89
C ALA A 191 -13.81 3.77 -27.98
N SER A 192 -14.88 3.75 -27.19
CA SER A 192 -15.26 4.70 -26.14
C SER A 192 -15.47 4.03 -24.78
N ALA A 193 -14.69 3.00 -24.44
CA ALA A 193 -14.66 2.52 -23.06
C ALA A 193 -14.41 3.71 -22.12
N PRO A 194 -15.30 3.97 -21.13
CA PRO A 194 -15.16 5.12 -20.25
C PRO A 194 -13.84 4.99 -19.50
N ALA A 195 -12.93 5.92 -19.79
CA ALA A 195 -11.68 6.01 -19.06
C ALA A 195 -12.02 6.32 -17.59
N PRO A 196 -11.48 5.58 -16.61
CA PRO A 196 -11.71 5.91 -15.22
C PRO A 196 -11.22 7.34 -14.96
N ASP A 197 -12.14 8.24 -14.64
CA ASP A 197 -11.82 9.57 -14.15
C ASP A 197 -11.73 9.49 -12.63
N PHE A 198 -10.53 9.70 -12.11
CA PHE A 198 -10.23 9.61 -10.70
C PHE A 198 -9.68 10.93 -10.19
N GLU A 199 -10.17 11.34 -9.02
CA GLU A 199 -9.60 12.40 -8.20
C GLU A 199 -9.35 11.79 -6.82
N PRO A 200 -8.10 11.43 -6.49
CA PRO A 200 -7.82 10.78 -5.23
C PRO A 200 -8.05 11.77 -4.08
N ASP A 201 -8.73 11.30 -3.04
CA ASP A 201 -8.95 12.08 -1.81
C ASP A 201 -7.64 12.23 -1.02
N ASP A 202 -7.60 13.23 -0.14
CA ASP A 202 -6.47 13.42 0.76
C ASP A 202 -6.38 12.24 1.76
N ILE A 203 -5.16 11.80 2.04
CA ILE A 203 -4.91 10.70 2.98
C ILE A 203 -4.61 11.28 4.36
N ASP A 204 -5.50 11.01 5.31
CA ASP A 204 -5.32 11.37 6.70
C ASP A 204 -4.30 10.46 7.39
N VAL A 205 -3.22 11.07 7.90
CA VAL A 205 -2.17 10.39 8.65
C VAL A 205 -1.96 11.02 10.02
N ALA A 206 -1.52 10.22 10.98
CA ALA A 206 -1.30 10.68 12.35
C ALA A 206 -0.14 9.94 13.02
N GLU A 207 0.57 10.66 13.86
CA GLU A 207 1.60 10.12 14.75
C GLU A 207 1.31 10.53 16.19
N THR A 208 1.79 9.74 17.13
CA THR A 208 1.66 10.04 18.56
C THR A 208 3.00 10.00 19.26
N VAL A 209 3.20 10.96 20.17
CA VAL A 209 4.35 11.02 21.06
C VAL A 209 3.84 11.15 22.48
N THR A 210 4.32 10.29 23.37
CA THR A 210 3.97 10.38 24.79
C THR A 210 5.14 10.98 25.54
N ILE A 211 4.87 12.04 26.30
CA ILE A 211 5.88 12.73 27.10
C ILE A 211 5.44 12.67 28.55
N THR A 212 6.40 12.39 29.44
CA THR A 212 6.18 12.40 30.88
C THR A 212 6.96 13.55 31.50
N TRP A 213 6.28 14.41 32.25
CA TRP A 213 6.88 15.50 33.01
C TRP A 213 6.85 15.22 34.50
N ARG A 214 7.79 15.82 35.22
CA ARG A 214 7.66 16.01 36.65
C ARG A 214 6.68 17.15 36.94
N ILE A 215 5.86 16.98 37.97
CA ILE A 215 4.99 18.04 38.47
C ILE A 215 5.26 18.34 39.95
N GLY A 216 5.19 19.62 40.30
CA GLY A 216 5.32 20.17 41.66
C GLY A 216 3.96 20.48 42.25
#